data_AF-A0A525JAH1-F1
#
_entry.id   AF-A0A525JAH1-F1
#
_cell.length_a   1.000
_cell.length_b   1.000
_cell.length_c   1.000
_cell.angle_alpha   90.00
_cell.angle_beta   90.00
_cell.angle_gamma   90.00
#
_symmetry.space_group_name_H-M   'P 1'
#
loop_
_entity.id
_entity.type
_entity.pdbx_description
1 polymer ?
#
loop_
_entity_poly.entity_id
_entity_poly.type
_entity_poly.pdbx_seq_one_letter_code
_entity_poly.pdbx_strand_id
1 'polypeptide(L)'
;MQIKLNCVGIAIFRSPTEKTAWKISPAISQSVVEIDIWKKGDLKIEHLTVYRSGWIIVDQLPDFSGYNQDEGVNIFEEFEFEEHQLLDGSQETAVFPKELPLEECDRLMALSEAELVDEGWTIESATRFNGPLLVEQV
;
A
#
# COMPACT_ATOMS: atom_id res chain seq x y z
N MET A 1 -45.13 -46.13 30.11
CA MET A 1 -44.35 -45.16 30.91
C MET A 1 -43.04 -44.92 30.17
N GLN A 2 -42.99 -43.84 29.38
CA GLN A 2 -41.82 -43.46 28.59
C GLN A 2 -40.86 -42.65 29.48
N ILE A 3 -39.58 -43.03 29.51
CA ILE A 3 -38.51 -42.17 30.03
C ILE A 3 -37.66 -41.79 28.81
N LYS A 4 -37.84 -40.56 28.32
CA LYS A 4 -36.93 -39.92 27.37
C LYS A 4 -35.73 -39.41 28.17
N LEU A 5 -34.53 -39.92 27.89
CA LEU A 5 -33.30 -39.26 28.31
C LEU A 5 -32.91 -38.19 27.26
N ASN A 6 -32.68 -36.99 27.77
CA ASN A 6 -32.34 -35.78 27.02
C ASN A 6 -30.94 -35.86 26.42
N CYS A 7 -30.81 -35.57 25.12
CA CYS A 7 -29.56 -35.14 24.52
C CYS A 7 -29.34 -33.66 24.87
N VAL A 8 -28.26 -33.34 25.58
CA VAL A 8 -27.73 -31.97 25.64
C VAL A 8 -26.49 -31.94 24.75
N GLY A 9 -26.71 -31.74 23.45
CA GLY A 9 -25.65 -31.29 22.56
C GLY A 9 -25.50 -29.79 22.75
N ILE A 10 -24.43 -29.36 23.43
CA ILE A 10 -24.03 -27.95 23.41
C ILE A 10 -23.49 -27.68 22.01
N ALA A 11 -24.36 -27.25 21.10
CA ALA A 11 -23.93 -26.58 19.90
C ALA A 11 -23.36 -25.23 20.35
N ILE A 12 -22.02 -25.11 20.36
CA ILE A 12 -21.37 -23.81 20.48
C ILE A 12 -21.65 -23.09 19.18
N PHE A 13 -22.76 -22.37 19.12
CA PHE A 13 -22.95 -21.30 18.16
C PHE A 13 -21.97 -20.21 18.56
N ARG A 14 -20.78 -20.22 17.96
CA ARG A 14 -20.00 -18.98 17.84
C ARG A 14 -20.87 -18.06 17.00
N SER A 15 -21.45 -17.05 17.63
CA SER A 15 -22.01 -15.90 16.91
C SER A 15 -20.96 -15.44 15.89
N PRO A 16 -21.34 -14.98 14.69
CA PRO A 16 -20.39 -14.27 13.85
C PRO A 16 -19.84 -13.13 14.71
N THR A 17 -18.56 -13.18 15.05
CA THR A 17 -17.88 -11.99 15.55
C THR A 17 -18.11 -10.95 14.46
N GLU A 18 -18.78 -9.85 14.76
CA GLU A 18 -18.83 -8.72 13.83
C GLU A 18 -17.39 -8.45 13.42
N LYS A 19 -17.07 -8.68 12.14
CA LYS A 19 -15.73 -8.45 11.63
C LYS A 19 -15.59 -6.94 11.59
N THR A 20 -15.00 -6.36 12.64
CA THR A 20 -14.75 -4.93 12.71
C THR A 20 -13.69 -4.58 11.68
N ALA A 21 -14.01 -3.71 10.73
CA ALA A 21 -13.06 -3.20 9.77
C ALA A 21 -12.66 -1.77 10.12
N TRP A 22 -11.44 -1.40 9.75
CA TRP A 22 -10.88 -0.08 10.01
C TRP A 22 -10.37 0.51 8.71
N LYS A 23 -10.87 1.70 8.38
CA LYS A 23 -10.36 2.51 7.30
C LYS A 23 -9.19 3.34 7.79
N ILE A 24 -8.07 3.24 7.10
CA ILE A 24 -6.86 4.03 7.35
C ILE A 24 -6.61 4.93 6.14
N SER A 25 -6.36 6.21 6.37
CA SER A 25 -6.03 7.18 5.32
C SER A 25 -5.16 8.31 5.86
N PRO A 26 -4.31 8.95 5.06
CA PRO A 26 -3.66 10.19 5.48
C PRO A 26 -4.69 11.29 5.77
N ALA A 27 -4.44 12.06 6.83
CA ALA A 27 -5.28 13.21 7.21
C ALA A 27 -5.07 14.42 6.29
N ILE A 28 -3.97 14.43 5.55
CA ILE A 28 -3.51 15.55 4.73
C ILE A 28 -3.50 15.12 3.26
N SER A 29 -3.90 16.04 2.39
CA SER A 29 -3.84 15.85 0.94
C SER A 29 -2.39 15.73 0.45
N GLN A 30 -2.17 15.00 -0.64
CA GLN A 30 -0.84 14.79 -1.24
C GLN A 30 0.15 14.11 -0.30
N SER A 31 -0.33 13.21 0.56
CA SER A 31 0.48 12.47 1.54
C SER A 31 0.49 10.96 1.30
N VAL A 32 0.08 10.52 0.10
CA VAL A 32 0.32 9.15 -0.36
C VAL A 32 1.38 9.20 -1.45
N VAL A 33 2.49 8.51 -1.22
CA VAL A 33 3.63 8.49 -2.12
C VAL A 33 3.91 7.06 -2.54
N GLU A 34 3.78 6.78 -3.82
CA GLU A 34 4.29 5.56 -4.43
C GLU A 34 5.70 5.83 -4.96
N ILE A 35 6.60 4.87 -4.72
CA ILE A 35 7.98 4.92 -5.18
C ILE A 35 8.25 3.62 -5.91
N ASP A 36 8.51 3.73 -7.20
CA ASP A 36 8.95 2.64 -8.05
C ASP A 36 10.46 2.76 -8.28
N ILE A 37 11.18 1.71 -7.89
CA ILE A 37 12.62 1.63 -8.03
C ILE A 37 12.93 0.64 -9.15
N TRP A 38 13.26 1.17 -10.33
CA TRP A 38 13.72 0.39 -11.47
C TRP A 38 15.22 0.13 -11.39
N LYS A 39 15.62 -1.14 -11.51
CA LYS A 39 17.02 -1.58 -11.43
C LYS A 39 17.42 -2.38 -12.66
N LYS A 40 18.62 -2.10 -13.19
CA LYS A 40 19.29 -2.88 -14.25
C LYS A 40 20.80 -2.80 -14.07
N GLY A 41 21.41 -3.90 -13.62
CA GLY A 41 22.81 -3.88 -13.20
C GLY A 41 23.02 -2.91 -12.03
N ASP A 42 23.97 -1.98 -12.18
CA ASP A 42 24.24 -0.92 -11.19
C ASP A 42 23.37 0.34 -11.38
N LEU A 43 22.54 0.39 -12.43
CA LEU A 43 21.66 1.52 -12.68
C LEU A 43 20.38 1.41 -11.84
N LYS A 44 19.97 2.56 -11.31
CA LYS A 44 18.75 2.72 -10.51
C LYS A 44 18.00 3.97 -10.96
N ILE A 45 16.72 3.84 -11.26
CA ILE A 45 15.81 4.95 -11.54
C ILE A 45 14.73 4.92 -10.47
N GLU A 46 14.41 6.07 -9.87
CA GLU A 46 13.30 6.18 -8.92
C GLU A 46 12.20 7.01 -9.57
N HIS A 47 11.02 6.42 -9.76
CA HIS A 47 9.81 7.15 -10.11
C HIS A 47 9.00 7.36 -8.85
N LEU A 48 8.63 8.60 -8.58
CA LEU A 48 7.81 8.97 -7.44
C LEU A 48 6.48 9.49 -7.96
N THR A 49 5.40 8.81 -7.57
CA THR A 49 4.03 9.24 -7.86
C THR A 49 3.37 9.71 -6.56
N VAL A 50 2.98 10.98 -6.53
CA VAL A 50 2.21 11.56 -5.41
C VAL A 50 0.72 11.55 -5.74
N TYR A 51 -0.04 10.89 -4.89
CA TYR A 51 -1.51 10.85 -4.94
C TYR A 51 -2.10 11.88 -3.99
N ARG A 52 -3.17 12.54 -4.42
CA ARG A 52 -3.88 13.51 -3.57
C ARG A 52 -4.45 12.86 -2.32
N SER A 53 -4.96 11.64 -2.43
CA SER A 53 -5.51 10.89 -1.30
C SER A 53 -5.50 9.40 -1.58
N GLY A 54 -5.56 8.61 -0.51
CA GLY A 54 -5.73 7.17 -0.60
C GLY A 54 -6.18 6.59 0.72
N TRP A 55 -6.64 5.34 0.69
CA TRP A 55 -7.06 4.62 1.88
C TRP A 55 -6.90 3.11 1.71
N ILE A 56 -6.81 2.41 2.83
CA ILE A 56 -6.88 0.94 2.92
C ILE A 56 -7.95 0.54 3.94
N ILE A 57 -8.45 -0.69 3.84
CA ILE A 57 -9.39 -1.29 4.81
C ILE A 57 -8.75 -2.55 5.40
N VAL A 58 -8.50 -2.51 6.70
CA VAL A 58 -7.92 -3.64 7.45
C VAL A 58 -8.95 -4.23 8.41
N ASP A 59 -8.81 -5.51 8.76
CA ASP A 59 -9.75 -6.20 9.66
C ASP A 59 -9.34 -6.20 11.14
N GLN A 60 -8.23 -5.53 11.46
CA GLN A 60 -7.73 -5.35 12.81
C GLN A 60 -7.33 -3.89 13.05
N LEU A 61 -7.54 -3.39 14.26
CA LEU A 61 -7.12 -2.04 14.63
C LEU A 61 -5.57 -2.00 14.65
N PRO A 62 -4.93 -1.21 13.79
CA PRO A 62 -3.47 -1.11 13.76
C PRO A 62 -2.90 -0.37 15.00
N ASP A 63 -1.71 -0.76 15.41
CA ASP A 63 -0.92 -0.03 16.42
C ASP A 63 0.04 0.95 15.73
N PHE A 64 -0.19 2.25 15.95
CA PHE A 64 0.65 3.33 15.41
C PHE A 64 1.57 3.96 16.46
N SER A 65 1.78 3.33 17.62
CA SER A 65 2.62 3.88 18.69
C SER A 65 4.07 4.15 18.28
N GLY A 66 4.59 3.41 17.28
CA GLY A 66 5.91 3.60 16.69
C GLY A 66 5.93 4.36 15.36
N TYR A 67 4.80 4.90 14.92
CA TYR A 67 4.68 5.51 13.60
C TYR A 67 5.47 6.82 13.48
N ASN A 68 6.38 6.89 12.51
CA ASN A 68 7.08 8.10 12.13
C ASN A 68 6.40 8.76 10.93
N GLN A 69 5.82 9.94 11.13
CA GLN A 69 5.07 10.68 10.10
C GLN A 69 5.95 11.14 8.94
N ASP A 70 7.24 11.39 9.17
CA ASP A 70 8.18 11.86 8.15
C ASP A 70 8.64 10.72 7.23
N GLU A 71 8.82 9.52 7.79
CA GLU A 71 9.18 8.31 7.02
C GLU A 71 7.96 7.67 6.35
N GLY A 72 6.79 7.79 6.98
CA GLY A 72 5.57 7.12 6.54
C GLY A 72 5.56 5.63 6.80
N VAL A 73 4.44 5.00 6.45
CA VAL A 73 4.23 3.55 6.61
C VAL A 73 4.01 2.92 5.24
N ASN A 74 4.78 1.88 4.90
CA ASN A 74 4.58 1.13 3.66
C ASN A 74 3.35 0.24 3.82
N ILE A 75 2.28 0.58 3.12
CA ILE A 75 0.98 -0.04 3.37
C ILE A 75 0.97 -1.52 2.98
N PHE A 76 1.69 -1.91 1.92
CA PHE A 76 1.69 -3.29 1.42
C PHE A 76 2.63 -4.23 2.18
N GLU A 77 3.59 -3.67 2.93
CA GLU A 77 4.47 -4.47 3.80
C GLU A 77 3.89 -4.62 5.22
N GLU A 78 3.23 -3.57 5.71
CA GLU A 78 2.78 -3.51 7.11
C GLU A 78 1.33 -3.99 7.32
N PHE A 79 0.51 -4.01 6.27
CA PHE A 79 -0.90 -4.36 6.39
C PHE A 79 -1.32 -5.45 5.41
N GLU A 80 -2.14 -6.37 5.91
CA GLU A 80 -2.95 -7.26 5.07
C GLU A 80 -4.33 -6.62 4.86
N PHE A 81 -4.66 -6.28 3.62
CA PHE A 81 -5.97 -5.71 3.25
C PHE A 81 -6.46 -6.28 1.91
N GLU A 82 -7.78 -6.35 1.76
CA GLU A 82 -8.43 -6.78 0.52
C GLU A 82 -8.79 -5.58 -0.38
N GLU A 83 -9.01 -4.41 0.23
CA GLU A 83 -9.48 -3.21 -0.45
C GLU A 83 -8.58 -2.01 -0.16
N HIS A 84 -8.24 -1.30 -1.22
CA HIS A 84 -7.57 -0.01 -1.18
C HIS A 84 -8.05 0.89 -2.30
N GLN A 85 -7.77 2.18 -2.18
CA GLN A 85 -7.93 3.12 -3.27
C GLN A 85 -6.85 4.20 -3.22
N LEU A 86 -6.31 4.54 -4.39
CA LEU A 86 -5.41 5.67 -4.60
C LEU A 86 -6.09 6.63 -5.59
N LEU A 87 -6.12 7.93 -5.29
CA LEU A 87 -6.88 8.93 -6.04
C LEU A 87 -6.04 10.14 -6.45
N ASP A 88 -6.32 10.63 -7.67
CA ASP A 88 -5.70 11.81 -8.28
C ASP A 88 -4.16 11.77 -8.25
N GLY A 89 -3.57 10.65 -8.71
CA GLY A 89 -2.13 10.56 -8.99
C GLY A 89 -1.75 11.57 -10.07
N SER A 90 -0.89 12.53 -9.74
CA SER A 90 -0.70 13.71 -10.61
C SER A 90 0.72 14.28 -10.66
N GLN A 91 1.59 13.91 -9.73
CA GLN A 91 2.99 14.34 -9.76
C GLN A 91 3.87 13.11 -9.85
N GLU A 92 4.31 12.82 -11.07
CA GLU A 92 5.35 11.84 -11.35
C GLU A 92 6.69 12.57 -11.49
N THR A 93 7.68 12.16 -10.71
CA THR A 93 9.05 12.67 -10.82
C THR A 93 10.00 11.49 -10.95
N ALA A 94 10.87 11.53 -11.95
CA ALA A 94 11.90 10.52 -12.16
C ALA A 94 13.27 11.05 -11.70
N VAL A 95 13.97 10.25 -10.90
CA VAL A 95 15.33 10.53 -10.43
C VAL A 95 16.27 9.52 -11.07
N PHE A 96 17.21 10.04 -11.87
CA PHE A 96 18.22 9.26 -12.58
C PHE A 96 19.60 9.34 -11.92
N PRO A 97 20.48 8.35 -12.13
CA PRO A 97 21.89 8.45 -11.76
C PRO A 97 22.56 9.62 -12.48
N LYS A 98 23.50 10.30 -11.82
CA LYS A 98 24.16 11.50 -12.38
C LYS A 98 25.06 11.17 -13.58
N GLU A 99 25.50 9.93 -13.66
CA GLU A 99 26.38 9.39 -14.70
C GLU A 99 25.61 9.06 -15.98
N LEU A 100 24.28 9.02 -15.93
CA LEU A 100 23.44 8.74 -17.09
C LEU A 100 23.37 9.98 -18.00
N PRO A 101 23.69 9.88 -19.29
CA PRO A 101 23.54 11.00 -20.22
C PRO A 101 22.09 11.48 -20.31
N LEU A 102 21.88 12.78 -20.50
CA LEU A 102 20.53 13.35 -20.59
C LEU A 102 19.68 12.69 -21.69
N GLU A 103 20.28 12.40 -22.85
CA GLU A 103 19.60 11.69 -23.95
C GLU A 103 19.10 10.30 -23.53
N GLU A 104 19.85 9.61 -22.66
CA GLU A 104 19.46 8.31 -22.11
C GLU A 104 18.32 8.47 -21.11
N CYS A 105 18.37 9.50 -20.24
CA CYS A 105 17.27 9.82 -19.33
C CYS A 105 15.97 10.09 -20.11
N ASP A 106 16.05 10.91 -21.16
CA ASP A 106 14.91 11.26 -22.01
C ASP A 106 14.35 10.03 -22.73
N ARG A 107 15.22 9.11 -23.22
CA ARG A 107 14.77 7.85 -23.81
C ARG A 107 14.03 6.99 -22.79
N LEU A 108 14.60 6.80 -21.60
CA LEU A 108 14.02 5.94 -20.56
C LEU A 108 12.69 6.50 -20.02
N MET A 109 12.56 7.83 -19.89
CA MET A 109 11.28 8.46 -19.54
C MET A 109 10.19 8.28 -20.62
N ALA A 110 10.58 8.01 -21.86
CA ALA A 110 9.64 7.78 -22.95
C ALA A 110 9.18 6.31 -23.07
N LEU A 111 9.82 5.39 -22.34
CA LEU A 111 9.46 3.97 -22.34
C LEU A 111 8.26 3.72 -21.40
N SER A 112 7.40 2.80 -21.82
CA SER A 112 6.41 2.21 -20.92
C SER A 112 7.06 1.22 -19.94
N GLU A 113 6.38 0.91 -18.85
CA GLU A 113 6.83 -0.12 -17.89
C GLU A 113 7.09 -1.47 -18.57
N ALA A 114 6.25 -1.86 -19.53
CA ALA A 114 6.43 -3.11 -20.28
C ALA A 114 7.73 -3.08 -21.11
N GLU A 115 8.05 -1.96 -21.74
CA GLU A 115 9.29 -1.79 -22.50
C GLU A 115 10.53 -1.77 -21.58
N LEU A 116 10.41 -1.19 -20.38
CA LEU A 116 11.47 -1.28 -19.36
C LEU A 116 11.71 -2.74 -18.96
N VAL A 117 10.65 -3.52 -18.73
CA VAL A 117 10.78 -4.96 -18.42
C VAL A 117 11.42 -5.72 -19.59
N ASP A 118 11.00 -5.45 -20.84
CA ASP A 118 11.56 -6.08 -22.04
C ASP A 118 13.06 -5.74 -22.23
N GLU A 119 13.48 -4.54 -21.83
CA GLU A 119 14.90 -4.15 -21.79
C GLU A 119 15.67 -4.78 -20.61
N GLY A 120 15.01 -5.56 -19.75
CA GLY A 120 15.63 -6.27 -18.62
C GLY A 120 15.74 -5.44 -17.34
N TRP A 121 14.93 -4.39 -17.19
CA TRP A 121 14.76 -3.71 -15.92
C TRP A 121 13.84 -4.52 -14.99
N THR A 122 14.08 -4.39 -13.70
CA THR A 122 13.26 -4.99 -12.63
C THR A 122 12.76 -3.89 -11.71
N ILE A 123 11.56 -4.03 -11.17
CA ILE A 123 10.91 -3.02 -10.33
C ILE A 123 10.74 -3.52 -8.90
N GLU A 124 11.00 -2.65 -7.94
CA GLU A 124 10.57 -2.76 -6.54
C GLU A 124 9.71 -1.54 -6.21
N SER A 125 8.47 -1.76 -5.78
CA SER A 125 7.51 -0.69 -5.48
C SER A 125 7.21 -0.60 -4.00
N ALA A 126 7.01 0.61 -3.50
CA ALA A 126 6.53 0.86 -2.15
C ALA A 126 5.52 2.02 -2.15
N THR A 127 4.36 1.81 -1.53
CA THR A 127 3.35 2.87 -1.36
C THR A 127 3.27 3.26 0.10
N ARG A 128 3.59 4.52 0.39
CA ARG A 128 3.66 5.05 1.75
C ARG A 128 2.55 6.04 2.04
N PHE A 129 1.94 5.87 3.21
CA PHE A 129 1.10 6.90 3.82
C PHE A 129 1.97 7.72 4.78
N ASN A 130 2.15 8.99 4.44
CA ASN A 130 2.96 9.96 5.18
C ASN A 130 2.08 10.92 5.99
N GLY A 131 2.67 11.60 6.97
CA GLY A 131 1.94 12.58 7.80
C GLY A 131 0.95 11.93 8.78
N PRO A 132 0.12 12.73 9.47
CA PRO A 132 -0.87 12.18 10.40
C PRO A 132 -1.85 11.24 9.69
N LEU A 133 -2.19 10.12 10.32
CA LEU A 133 -3.17 9.16 9.80
C LEU A 133 -4.52 9.31 10.52
N LEU A 134 -5.60 9.10 9.77
CA LEU A 134 -6.97 8.93 10.27
C LEU A 134 -7.29 7.44 10.30
N VAL A 135 -7.92 7.00 11.39
CA VAL A 135 -8.36 5.62 11.61
C VAL A 135 -9.82 5.65 12.02
N GLU A 136 -10.68 5.08 11.18
CA GLU A 136 -12.13 5.12 11.36
C GLU A 136 -12.70 3.70 11.29
N GLN A 137 -13.60 3.35 12.21
CA GLN A 137 -14.31 2.07 12.14
C GLN A 137 -15.36 2.12 11.01
N VAL A 138 -15.45 1.04 10.22
CA VAL A 138 -16.37 0.92 9.07
C VAL A 138 -17.14 -0.39 9.06
#